data_AF-A0AAU2AGB2-F1
#
_entry.id   AF-A0AAU2AGB2-F1
#
_cell.length_a   1.000
_cell.length_b   1.000
_cell.length_c   1.000
_cell.angle_alpha   90.00
_cell.angle_beta   90.00
_cell.angle_gamma   90.00
#
_symmetry.space_group_name_H-M   'P 1'
#
loop_
_entity.id
_entity.type
_entity.pdbx_description
1 polymer ?
#
loop_
_entity_poly.entity_id
_entity_poly.type
_entity_poly.pdbx_seq_one_letter_code
_entity_poly.pdbx_strand_id
1 'polypeptide(L)'
;MRTTRALHRVALAGAVRALAATPHSASSTVTRVDATDTAATVAPAREGSPRSAVDRVADFYGAYIDVLYDSGRTTVADALRGHYLTARLRTDLARWEKEHRTDGMLRAKGVPVAWEVGYNDSGMGHCWTRVTLTWEDHVGRSHRTHLMVQSDLATGLISGVRTDGQA
;
A
#
# COMPACT_ATOMS: atom_id res chain seq x y z
N MET A 1 16.38 -35.53 17.88
CA MET A 1 15.99 -36.90 18.28
C MET A 1 14.80 -36.79 19.22
N ARG A 2 13.63 -37.35 18.83
CA ARG A 2 12.41 -37.73 19.61
C ARG A 2 11.79 -36.70 20.58
N THR A 3 10.80 -35.89 20.16
CA THR A 3 9.32 -36.01 20.34
C THR A 3 8.78 -36.37 21.72
N THR A 4 7.88 -35.51 22.25
CA THR A 4 6.51 -35.90 22.66
C THR A 4 5.56 -34.70 22.78
N ARG A 5 4.38 -34.84 22.17
CA ARG A 5 3.20 -33.96 22.25
C ARG A 5 2.39 -34.27 23.52
N ALA A 6 1.68 -33.29 24.06
CA ALA A 6 0.59 -33.52 25.00
C ALA A 6 -0.71 -32.91 24.45
N LEU A 7 -1.71 -33.76 24.23
CA LEU A 7 -3.09 -33.43 23.89
C LEU A 7 -3.89 -33.25 25.19
N HIS A 8 -4.79 -32.25 25.24
CA HIS A 8 -5.89 -32.26 26.21
C HIS A 8 -7.23 -32.14 25.47
N ARG A 9 -8.08 -33.12 25.75
CA ARG A 9 -9.50 -33.25 25.39
C ARG A 9 -10.30 -32.24 26.24
N VAL A 10 -11.52 -31.84 25.89
CA VAL A 10 -12.78 -32.53 26.22
C VAL A 10 -13.95 -31.74 25.60
N ALA A 11 -14.97 -32.47 25.18
CA ALA A 11 -16.22 -32.04 24.55
C ALA A 11 -17.30 -31.60 25.56
N LEU A 12 -18.31 -30.85 25.12
CA LEU A 12 -19.64 -30.91 25.72
C LEU A 12 -20.77 -30.62 24.72
N ALA A 13 -21.80 -31.45 24.80
CA ALA A 13 -23.00 -31.51 24.00
C ALA A 13 -24.21 -30.93 24.75
N GLY A 14 -25.28 -30.61 24.01
CA GLY A 14 -26.64 -30.36 24.54
C GLY A 14 -27.38 -29.37 23.65
N ALA A 15 -28.38 -29.72 22.84
CA ALA A 15 -29.68 -30.36 23.06
C ALA A 15 -30.82 -29.34 22.87
N VAL A 16 -31.79 -29.76 22.05
CA VAL A 16 -32.94 -29.05 21.48
C VAL A 16 -34.02 -28.71 22.51
N ARG A 17 -34.76 -27.60 22.31
CA ARG A 17 -36.22 -27.53 22.59
C ARG A 17 -36.88 -26.30 21.99
N ALA A 18 -38.00 -26.52 21.29
CA ALA A 18 -38.95 -25.51 20.85
C ALA A 18 -40.22 -25.57 21.71
N LEU A 19 -40.82 -24.43 22.06
CA LEU A 19 -42.27 -24.24 22.24
C LEU A 19 -42.63 -22.74 22.30
N ALA A 20 -43.74 -22.37 21.65
CA ALA A 20 -44.29 -21.02 21.50
C ALA A 20 -45.17 -20.57 22.68
N ALA A 21 -45.24 -19.25 22.94
CA ALA A 21 -46.45 -18.50 23.36
C ALA A 21 -46.15 -16.99 23.53
N THR A 22 -47.00 -16.13 22.96
CA THR A 22 -47.18 -14.68 23.20
C THR A 22 -48.26 -14.47 24.31
N PRO A 23 -48.62 -13.25 24.78
CA PRO A 23 -47.94 -11.94 24.95
C PRO A 23 -48.09 -11.37 26.40
N HIS A 24 -47.37 -10.30 26.79
CA HIS A 24 -47.92 -9.16 27.56
C HIS A 24 -46.85 -8.07 27.74
N SER A 25 -47.18 -6.85 27.34
CA SER A 25 -46.35 -5.67 27.52
C SER A 25 -46.32 -5.25 28.99
N ALA A 26 -45.13 -5.12 29.55
CA ALA A 26 -44.87 -4.25 30.68
C ALA A 26 -43.64 -3.41 30.32
N SER A 27 -43.88 -2.16 29.93
CA SER A 27 -42.84 -1.14 29.80
C SER A 27 -42.22 -0.90 31.18
N SER A 28 -41.12 -1.59 31.45
CA SER A 28 -40.21 -1.19 32.51
C SER A 28 -39.20 -0.25 31.88
N THR A 29 -39.42 1.05 32.03
CA THR A 29 -38.45 2.09 31.70
C THR A 29 -37.28 1.97 32.67
N VAL A 30 -36.40 1.00 32.45
CA VAL A 30 -35.04 1.02 32.96
C VAL A 30 -34.23 1.66 31.86
N THR A 31 -34.10 2.99 31.93
CA THR A 31 -33.07 3.69 31.15
C THR A 31 -31.73 3.27 31.75
N ARG A 32 -31.20 2.15 31.24
CA ARG A 32 -29.83 1.72 31.48
C ARG A 32 -28.94 2.82 30.92
N VAL A 33 -28.41 3.63 31.82
CA VAL A 33 -27.20 4.40 31.57
C VAL A 33 -26.08 3.36 31.58
N ASP A 34 -25.71 2.87 30.40
CA ASP A 34 -24.41 2.26 30.06
C ASP A 34 -24.54 1.44 28.77
N ALA A 35 -24.11 2.03 27.67
CA ALA A 35 -22.76 1.79 27.17
C ALA A 35 -22.48 2.90 26.15
N THR A 36 -21.42 3.68 26.39
CA THR A 36 -20.76 4.36 25.30
C THR A 36 -20.45 3.30 24.24
N ASP A 37 -21.16 3.33 23.12
CA ASP A 37 -20.74 2.65 21.91
C ASP A 37 -19.40 3.30 21.56
N THR A 38 -18.31 2.70 22.09
CA THR A 38 -16.97 3.03 21.67
C THR A 38 -16.94 2.61 20.22
N ALA A 39 -17.29 3.53 19.32
CA ALA A 39 -17.11 3.39 17.90
C ALA A 39 -15.69 2.91 17.72
N ALA A 40 -15.55 1.61 17.46
CA ALA A 40 -14.26 1.03 17.14
C ALA A 40 -13.79 1.84 15.95
N THR A 41 -12.68 2.57 16.13
CA THR A 41 -12.04 3.25 15.01
C THR A 41 -11.54 2.13 14.13
N VAL A 42 -12.39 1.70 13.18
CA VAL A 42 -12.01 0.75 12.16
C VAL A 42 -10.89 1.45 11.40
N ALA A 43 -9.68 0.89 11.49
CA ALA A 43 -8.58 1.38 10.71
C ALA A 43 -9.02 1.43 9.23
N PRO A 44 -8.65 2.49 8.48
CA PRO A 44 -9.08 2.60 7.10
C PRO A 44 -8.66 1.35 6.32
N ALA A 45 -9.62 0.65 5.75
CA ALA A 45 -9.33 -0.49 4.88
C ALA A 45 -8.62 0.02 3.62
N ARG A 46 -7.57 -0.69 3.20
CA ARG A 46 -6.90 -0.43 1.93
C ARG A 46 -7.42 -1.41 0.88
N GLU A 47 -8.01 -0.87 -0.17
CA GLU A 47 -8.48 -1.64 -1.32
C GLU A 47 -7.56 -1.39 -2.52
N GLY A 48 -7.59 -2.31 -3.48
CA GLY A 48 -6.80 -2.19 -4.69
C GLY A 48 -7.19 -3.23 -5.73
N SER A 49 -6.76 -3.00 -6.97
CA SER A 49 -7.04 -3.86 -8.12
C SER A 49 -5.76 -4.09 -8.92
N PRO A 50 -5.41 -5.35 -9.25
CA PRO A 50 -4.25 -5.63 -10.09
C PRO A 50 -4.43 -5.12 -11.54
N ARG A 51 -5.65 -4.70 -11.91
CA ARG A 51 -5.96 -4.10 -13.22
C ARG A 51 -5.89 -2.57 -13.22
N SER A 52 -5.78 -1.94 -12.05
CA SER A 52 -5.67 -0.48 -11.92
C SER A 52 -4.22 -0.06 -12.09
N ALA A 53 -3.95 0.85 -13.05
CA ALA A 53 -2.61 1.39 -13.24
C ALA A 53 -2.12 2.18 -12.01
N VAL A 54 -3.03 2.90 -11.35
CA VAL A 54 -2.72 3.67 -10.13
C VAL A 54 -2.34 2.71 -8.99
N ASP A 55 -3.07 1.62 -8.82
CA ASP A 55 -2.78 0.65 -7.75
C ASP A 55 -1.46 -0.07 -8.02
N ARG A 56 -1.16 -0.42 -9.28
CA ARG A 56 0.15 -1.00 -9.63
C ARG A 56 1.31 -0.05 -9.37
N VAL A 57 1.12 1.27 -9.58
CA VAL A 57 2.12 2.27 -9.19
C VAL A 57 2.26 2.31 -7.66
N ALA A 58 1.16 2.26 -6.92
CA ALA A 58 1.18 2.23 -5.45
C ALA A 58 1.86 0.98 -4.90
N ASP A 59 1.59 -0.19 -5.48
CA ASP A 59 2.21 -1.47 -5.12
C ASP A 59 3.72 -1.44 -5.39
N PHE A 60 4.13 -0.90 -6.55
CA PHE A 60 5.54 -0.73 -6.88
C PHE A 60 6.24 0.18 -5.88
N TYR A 61 5.76 1.41 -5.67
CA TYR A 61 6.45 2.35 -4.79
C TYR A 61 6.45 1.88 -3.33
N GLY A 62 5.38 1.27 -2.85
CA GLY A 62 5.34 0.66 -1.53
C GLY A 62 6.42 -0.39 -1.35
N ALA A 63 6.41 -1.44 -2.17
CA ALA A 63 7.39 -2.51 -2.08
C ALA A 63 8.82 -2.04 -2.35
N TYR A 64 9.01 -1.12 -3.30
CA TYR A 64 10.32 -0.59 -3.67
C TYR A 64 10.93 0.24 -2.54
N ILE A 65 10.14 1.12 -1.90
CA ILE A 65 10.58 1.94 -0.78
C ILE A 65 10.88 1.06 0.44
N ASP A 66 10.04 0.08 0.74
CA ASP A 66 10.27 -0.86 1.85
C ASP A 66 11.60 -1.60 1.69
N VAL A 67 11.87 -2.15 0.50
CA VAL A 67 13.14 -2.83 0.21
C VAL A 67 14.33 -1.88 0.35
N LEU A 68 14.21 -0.65 -0.15
CA LEU A 68 15.27 0.35 -0.02
C LEU A 68 15.49 0.77 1.44
N TYR A 69 14.43 0.88 2.23
CA TYR A 69 14.50 1.24 3.64
C TYR A 69 15.19 0.16 4.45
N ASP A 70 14.81 -1.10 4.26
CA ASP A 70 15.30 -2.23 5.05
C ASP A 70 16.73 -2.64 4.69
N SER A 71 17.06 -2.64 3.39
CA SER A 71 18.26 -3.29 2.88
C SER A 71 19.03 -2.46 1.86
N GLY A 72 18.56 -1.25 1.55
CA GLY A 72 19.10 -0.46 0.44
C GLY A 72 18.85 -1.12 -0.91
N ARG A 73 19.67 -0.74 -1.91
CA ARG A 73 19.49 -1.23 -3.27
C ARG A 73 20.09 -2.64 -3.41
N THR A 74 19.21 -3.61 -3.59
CA THR A 74 19.53 -5.04 -3.67
C THR A 74 19.04 -5.66 -4.98
N THR A 75 19.36 -6.93 -5.20
CA THR A 75 18.80 -7.72 -6.31
C THR A 75 17.26 -7.78 -6.29
N VAL A 76 16.64 -7.65 -5.10
CA VAL A 76 15.18 -7.58 -4.96
C VAL A 76 14.64 -6.26 -5.52
N ALA A 77 15.30 -5.14 -5.24
CA ALA A 77 14.94 -3.84 -5.80
C ALA A 77 15.02 -3.85 -7.34
N ASP A 78 16.06 -4.49 -7.89
CA ASP A 78 16.21 -4.65 -9.34
C ASP A 78 15.15 -5.61 -9.93
N ALA A 79 14.76 -6.67 -9.20
CA ALA A 79 13.68 -7.57 -9.61
C ALA A 79 12.32 -6.87 -9.64
N LEU A 80 12.01 -6.03 -8.64
CA LEU A 80 10.82 -5.18 -8.63
C LEU A 80 10.79 -4.27 -9.86
N ARG A 81 11.92 -3.61 -10.16
CA ARG A 81 12.03 -2.81 -11.39
C ARG A 81 11.78 -3.66 -12.62
N GLY A 82 12.33 -4.87 -12.69
CA GLY A 82 12.10 -5.81 -13.78
C GLY A 82 10.63 -6.20 -13.97
N HIS A 83 9.86 -6.29 -12.89
CA HIS A 83 8.45 -6.68 -12.92
C HIS A 83 7.49 -5.54 -13.26
N TYR A 84 7.75 -4.33 -12.76
CA TYR A 84 6.82 -3.20 -12.86
C TYR A 84 7.12 -2.24 -13.99
N LEU A 85 8.37 -2.18 -14.47
CA LEU A 85 8.80 -1.18 -15.44
C LEU A 85 9.00 -1.79 -16.83
N THR A 86 8.71 -0.99 -17.85
CA THR A 86 9.09 -1.33 -19.23
C THR A 86 10.62 -1.47 -19.36
N ALA A 87 11.07 -2.33 -20.28
CA ALA A 87 12.50 -2.50 -20.55
C ALA A 87 13.17 -1.19 -21.02
N ARG A 88 12.45 -0.39 -21.80
CA ARG A 88 12.88 0.94 -22.23
C ARG A 88 13.13 1.86 -21.03
N LEU A 89 12.15 1.99 -20.13
CA LEU A 89 12.31 2.84 -18.95
C LEU A 89 13.50 2.38 -18.09
N ARG A 90 13.66 1.07 -17.86
CA ARG A 90 14.83 0.55 -17.11
C ARG A 90 16.16 0.96 -17.72
N THR A 91 16.24 1.00 -19.06
CA THR A 91 17.44 1.41 -19.79
C THR A 91 17.69 2.91 -19.65
N ASP A 92 16.63 3.72 -19.77
CA ASP A 92 16.68 5.17 -19.62
C ASP A 92 17.08 5.57 -18.19
N LEU A 93 16.53 4.87 -17.18
CA LEU A 93 16.92 5.04 -15.79
C LEU A 93 18.38 4.67 -15.56
N ALA A 94 18.86 3.53 -16.07
CA ALA A 94 20.26 3.15 -15.89
C ALA A 94 21.24 4.20 -16.46
N ARG A 95 20.89 4.80 -17.60
CA ARG A 95 21.67 5.91 -18.17
C ARG A 95 21.62 7.15 -17.27
N TRP A 96 20.43 7.55 -16.87
CA TRP A 96 20.25 8.74 -16.03
C TRP A 96 20.94 8.60 -14.67
N GLU A 97 20.83 7.44 -14.03
CA GLU A 97 21.44 7.12 -12.73
C GLU A 97 22.97 7.18 -12.81
N LYS A 98 23.57 6.74 -13.92
CA LYS A 98 25.01 6.85 -14.16
C LYS A 98 25.49 8.31 -14.18
N GLU A 99 24.69 9.20 -14.77
CA GLU A 99 24.99 10.63 -14.88
C GLU A 99 24.75 11.37 -13.55
N HIS A 100 23.65 11.07 -12.86
CA HIS A 100 23.19 11.86 -11.71
C HIS A 100 23.63 11.30 -10.36
N ARG A 101 24.02 10.02 -10.29
CA ARG A 101 24.43 9.31 -9.05
C ARG A 101 23.37 9.39 -7.96
N THR A 102 22.11 9.28 -8.35
CA THR A 102 20.92 9.26 -7.50
C THR A 102 19.96 8.19 -8.02
N ASP A 103 19.00 7.76 -7.22
CA ASP A 103 18.02 6.77 -7.68
C ASP A 103 17.06 7.42 -8.69
N GLY A 104 16.94 6.82 -9.88
CA GLY A 104 16.16 7.39 -10.97
C GLY A 104 14.65 7.27 -10.78
N MET A 105 14.16 6.31 -10.00
CA MET A 105 12.75 6.21 -9.66
C MET A 105 12.37 7.24 -8.59
N LEU A 106 13.26 7.52 -7.65
CA LEU A 106 12.99 8.50 -6.59
C LEU A 106 13.38 9.94 -6.98
N ARG A 107 14.23 10.09 -8.02
CA ARG A 107 14.84 11.35 -8.46
C ARG A 107 15.61 12.09 -7.35
N ALA A 108 16.05 11.36 -6.33
CA ALA A 108 16.70 11.91 -5.13
C ALA A 108 17.71 10.92 -4.53
N LYS A 109 18.45 11.38 -3.52
CA LYS A 109 19.33 10.54 -2.70
C LYS A 109 18.58 10.09 -1.45
N GLY A 110 18.91 8.89 -0.96
CA GLY A 110 18.29 8.32 0.24
C GLY A 110 16.94 7.67 -0.05
N VAL A 111 16.18 7.44 1.02
CA VAL A 111 14.88 6.76 0.99
C VAL A 111 13.83 7.66 1.64
N PRO A 112 12.65 7.85 1.03
CA PRO A 112 11.59 8.64 1.62
C PRO A 112 11.02 7.95 2.86
N VAL A 113 10.59 8.75 3.84
CA VAL A 113 9.98 8.27 5.09
C VAL A 113 8.48 8.01 4.94
N ALA A 114 7.84 8.59 3.93
CA ALA A 114 6.46 8.31 3.58
C ALA A 114 6.22 8.56 2.10
N TRP A 115 5.16 7.95 1.57
CA TRP A 115 4.77 8.10 0.17
C TRP A 115 3.24 8.11 0.04
N GLU A 116 2.76 8.78 -0.99
CA GLU A 116 1.35 8.84 -1.37
C GLU A 116 1.25 8.73 -2.89
N VAL A 117 0.23 8.02 -3.36
CA VAL A 117 -0.02 7.81 -4.79
C VAL A 117 -1.45 8.22 -5.09
N GLY A 118 -1.61 9.12 -6.07
CA GLY A 118 -2.91 9.62 -6.50
C GLY A 118 -3.04 9.63 -8.02
N TYR A 119 -4.25 9.36 -8.51
CA TYR A 119 -4.58 9.57 -9.92
C TYR A 119 -4.35 11.03 -10.31
N ASN A 120 -3.79 11.26 -11.50
CA ASN A 120 -3.64 12.60 -12.04
C ASN A 120 -4.41 12.76 -13.36
N ASP A 121 -4.13 11.93 -14.36
CA ASP A 121 -4.81 11.99 -15.67
C ASP A 121 -4.72 10.65 -16.42
N SER A 122 -5.49 10.49 -17.49
CA SER A 122 -5.40 9.34 -18.40
C SER A 122 -5.91 9.67 -19.80
N GLY A 123 -5.29 9.05 -20.81
CA GLY A 123 -5.60 9.30 -22.21
C GLY A 123 -4.55 8.72 -23.15
N MET A 124 -4.90 8.55 -24.42
CA MET A 124 -3.99 8.08 -25.48
C MET A 124 -3.29 6.73 -25.16
N GLY A 125 -3.95 5.84 -24.42
CA GLY A 125 -3.36 4.56 -23.99
C GLY A 125 -2.44 4.65 -22.77
N HIS A 126 -2.42 5.79 -22.07
CA HIS A 126 -1.60 6.02 -20.90
C HIS A 126 -2.40 6.48 -19.68
N CYS A 127 -1.86 6.24 -18.50
CA CYS A 127 -2.32 6.83 -17.25
C CYS A 127 -1.15 7.54 -16.56
N TRP A 128 -1.39 8.75 -16.09
CA TRP A 128 -0.47 9.53 -15.29
C TRP A 128 -0.92 9.51 -13.84
N THR A 129 0.02 9.12 -12.98
CA THR A 129 -0.16 9.01 -11.54
C THR A 129 0.81 9.95 -10.88
N ARG A 130 0.33 10.73 -9.91
CA ARG A 130 1.14 11.59 -9.06
C ARG A 130 1.64 10.79 -7.86
N VAL A 131 2.95 10.73 -7.69
CA VAL A 131 3.58 10.12 -6.51
C VAL A 131 4.22 11.22 -5.69
N THR A 132 3.76 11.38 -4.45
CA THR A 132 4.32 12.32 -3.48
C THR A 132 5.23 11.57 -2.56
N LEU A 133 6.51 11.94 -2.53
CA LEU A 133 7.52 11.37 -1.64
C LEU A 133 7.80 12.37 -0.53
N THR A 134 7.71 11.92 0.72
CA THR A 134 8.07 12.72 1.90
C THR A 134 9.43 12.27 2.40
N TRP A 135 10.31 13.24 2.63
CA TRP A 135 11.68 13.05 3.08
C TRP A 135 11.86 13.74 4.41
N GLU A 136 12.77 13.24 5.23
CA GLU A 136 13.18 13.89 6.48
C GLU A 136 14.69 14.13 6.45
N ASP A 137 15.12 15.34 6.80
CA ASP A 137 16.53 15.65 6.96
C ASP A 137 17.06 15.19 8.33
N HIS A 138 18.38 15.27 8.53
CA HIS A 138 19.02 14.84 9.80
C HIS A 138 18.60 15.66 11.02
N VAL A 139 17.90 16.78 10.85
CA VAL A 139 17.40 17.63 11.93
C VAL A 139 15.88 17.53 12.09
N GLY A 140 15.24 16.55 11.44
CA GLY A 140 13.82 16.23 11.58
C GLY A 140 12.88 17.11 10.75
N ARG A 141 13.39 17.88 9.78
CA ARG A 141 12.53 18.69 8.90
C ARG A 141 12.07 17.87 7.71
N SER A 142 10.75 17.81 7.55
CA SER A 142 10.15 17.11 6.42
C SER A 142 10.01 18.01 5.20
N HIS A 143 10.27 17.46 4.01
CA HIS A 143 9.97 18.10 2.72
C HIS A 143 9.39 17.09 1.74
N ARG A 144 8.70 17.57 0.70
CA ARG A 144 8.02 16.72 -0.28
C ARG A 144 8.54 16.92 -1.70
N THR A 145 8.65 15.83 -2.43
CA THR A 145 8.91 15.82 -3.87
C THR A 145 7.72 15.18 -4.59
N HIS A 146 7.35 15.74 -5.74
CA HIS A 146 6.24 15.21 -6.54
C HIS A 146 6.80 14.64 -7.83
N LEU A 147 6.44 13.39 -8.12
CA LEU A 147 6.78 12.70 -9.35
C LEU A 147 5.51 12.51 -10.16
N MET A 148 5.64 12.73 -11.47
CA MET A 148 4.66 12.30 -12.45
C MET A 148 5.12 10.98 -13.04
N VAL A 149 4.34 9.93 -12.79
CA VAL A 149 4.61 8.56 -13.23
C VAL A 149 3.64 8.20 -14.33
N GLN A 150 4.16 7.80 -15.48
CA GLN A 150 3.37 7.36 -16.62
C GLN A 150 3.32 5.83 -16.65
N SER A 151 2.13 5.30 -16.85
CA SER A 151 1.88 3.88 -17.10
C SER A 151 1.28 3.68 -18.49
N ASP A 152 1.68 2.61 -19.15
CA ASP A 152 1.07 2.11 -20.38
C ASP A 152 -0.15 1.26 -20.03
N LEU A 153 -1.34 1.62 -20.53
CA LEU A 153 -2.59 0.95 -20.16
C LEU A 153 -2.76 -0.41 -20.82
N ALA A 154 -2.08 -0.68 -21.93
CA ALA A 154 -2.16 -1.97 -22.61
C ALA A 154 -1.40 -3.06 -21.83
N THR A 155 -0.29 -2.69 -21.20
CA THR A 155 0.58 -3.60 -20.45
C THR A 155 0.45 -3.46 -18.93
N GLY A 156 -0.11 -2.34 -18.45
CA GLY A 156 -0.14 -1.97 -17.04
C GLY A 156 1.25 -1.67 -16.45
N LEU A 157 2.30 -1.50 -17.28
CA LEU A 157 3.67 -1.26 -16.83
C LEU A 157 3.98 0.23 -16.74
N ILE A 158 4.87 0.57 -15.82
CA ILE A 158 5.40 1.92 -15.68
C ILE A 158 6.36 2.18 -16.86
N SER A 159 6.04 3.21 -17.64
CA SER A 159 6.75 3.58 -18.87
C SER A 159 7.54 4.89 -18.72
N GLY A 160 7.24 5.71 -17.72
CA GLY A 160 7.96 6.97 -17.49
C GLY A 160 7.90 7.45 -16.04
N VAL A 161 8.91 8.20 -15.63
CA VAL A 161 8.94 8.95 -14.36
C VAL A 161 9.66 10.27 -14.56
N ARG A 162 9.09 11.36 -14.06
CA ARG A 162 9.69 12.71 -14.08
C ARG A 162 9.29 13.49 -12.84
N THR A 163 10.04 14.50 -12.46
CA THR A 163 9.61 15.46 -11.44
C THR A 163 8.49 16.33 -12.00
N ASP A 164 7.47 16.59 -11.18
CA ASP A 164 6.40 17.49 -11.56
C ASP A 164 6.97 18.90 -11.75
N GLY A 165 6.82 19.48 -12.95
CA GLY A 165 7.42 20.76 -13.35
C GLY A 165 8.54 20.68 -14.41
N GLN A 166 9.00 19.50 -14.81
CA GLN A 166 9.82 19.32 -16.02
C GLN A 166 8.96 18.76 -17.15
N ALA A 167 8.54 19.64 -18.07
CA ALA A 167 7.80 19.30 -19.28
C ALA A 167 8.73 18.76 -20.36
#